data_AF-A0A534VAD7-F1
#
_entry.id   AF-A0A534VAD7-F1
#
_cell.length_a   1.000
_cell.length_b   1.000
_cell.length_c   1.000
_cell.angle_alpha   90.00
_cell.angle_beta   90.00
_cell.angle_gamma   90.00
#
_symmetry.space_group_name_H-M   'P 1'
#
loop_
_entity.id
_entity.type
_entity.pdbx_description
1 polymer ?
#
loop_
_entity_poly.entity_id
_entity_poly.type
_entity_poly.pdbx_seq_one_letter_code
_entity_poly.pdbx_strand_id
1 'polypeptide(L)'
;MRTLLLVAALAAAAPVAAQPISSDLADARAGGGCYPTALAPSVLDMLVLINPEWAPIVNGQTVDSDPVLVSGTVESMHGQTSGDFPSTHLFSDVVMDVRVDPEHANKVATGNGEPDIIAFEWEVGAFPEWAWPGFGDRIYGLGRHIFDCGHPDATAGHCSVTTATACVLDPDCPAGETCEGEHFGYSSEIHPPHATAVIRQGRGAVLSKKASAKPVPATIADVWVSGFGGGAGDRCVLAHQPSEAGQLTIDCWPLAEPVAKINAKDFTFTVPLPPKPAGAGKPRWRVLPPPPSNDATAVNGGRTARLKVKKRMQGSTPSLEVTVKMTKKVKGGLPTGFAGRLVAGWIDKHASLTHVRVTVSAILVENDLMRATPVVPRTCSTADTPCATDGDCPAGESCFGEGPVEGWAAQSAANGEWRRFIGAALDRVGDGDVIAQSTTWDQYLASDGKLRIQADAYAKDCIDTAYGHPLSEGVTHLGLVKGILCLGAGTSHPAGKIDVTYP
;
A
#
# COMPACT_ATOMS: atom_id res chain seq x y z
N MET A 1 69.04 8.35 16.73
CA MET A 1 67.71 8.99 16.85
C MET A 1 66.68 7.98 16.38
N ARG A 2 65.81 7.50 17.29
CA ARG A 2 64.72 6.55 17.00
C ARG A 2 63.50 7.36 16.57
N THR A 3 63.02 7.15 15.35
CA THR A 3 61.80 7.77 14.83
C THR A 3 60.60 6.95 15.29
N LEU A 4 59.80 7.49 16.22
CA LEU A 4 58.49 6.95 16.58
C LEU A 4 57.50 7.23 15.44
N LEU A 5 56.91 6.19 14.86
CA LEU A 5 55.68 6.33 14.07
C LEU A 5 54.49 6.41 15.04
N LEU A 6 53.82 7.56 15.07
CA LEU A 6 52.47 7.66 15.63
C LEU A 6 51.47 7.05 14.63
N VAL A 7 50.82 5.97 15.03
CA VAL A 7 49.61 5.47 14.37
C VAL A 7 48.43 6.27 14.92
N ALA A 8 47.92 7.21 14.14
CA ALA A 8 46.67 7.89 14.45
C ALA A 8 45.50 6.92 14.20
N ALA A 9 44.86 6.46 15.27
CA ALA A 9 43.60 5.74 15.18
C ALA A 9 42.51 6.73 14.73
N LEU A 10 42.04 6.62 13.48
CA LEU A 10 40.79 7.26 13.07
C LEU A 10 39.66 6.54 13.81
N ALA A 11 39.13 7.17 14.86
CA ALA A 11 37.81 6.83 15.37
C ALA A 11 36.81 7.12 14.25
N ALA A 12 36.18 6.07 13.72
CA ALA A 12 35.03 6.23 12.84
C ALA A 12 33.94 6.95 13.65
N ALA A 13 33.64 8.20 13.28
CA ALA A 13 32.48 8.89 13.83
C ALA A 13 31.25 8.04 13.53
N ALA A 14 30.45 7.73 14.56
CA ALA A 14 29.14 7.15 14.35
C ALA A 14 28.35 8.08 13.41
N PRO A 15 27.64 7.55 12.40
CA PRO A 15 26.81 8.38 11.54
C PRO A 15 25.82 9.13 12.43
N VAL A 16 25.83 10.46 12.34
CA VAL A 16 24.77 11.29 12.92
C VAL A 16 23.47 10.81 12.28
N ALA A 17 22.54 10.30 13.09
CA ALA A 17 21.23 9.91 12.60
C ALA A 17 20.63 11.11 11.87
N ALA A 18 20.30 10.93 10.60
CA ALA A 18 19.72 12.00 9.82
C ALA A 18 18.37 12.38 10.44
N GLN A 19 18.12 13.68 10.62
CA GLN A 19 16.90 14.13 11.26
C GLN A 19 15.66 13.77 10.42
N PRO A 20 14.53 13.45 11.06
CA PRO A 20 13.27 13.23 10.38
C PRO A 20 12.84 14.51 9.63
N ILE A 21 12.00 14.33 8.62
CA ILE A 21 11.42 15.44 7.86
C ILE A 21 10.39 16.14 8.76
N SER A 22 10.45 17.46 8.89
CA SER A 22 9.40 18.16 9.62
C SER A 22 8.08 18.07 8.86
N SER A 23 7.04 17.61 9.54
CA SER A 23 5.69 17.46 8.97
C SER A 23 5.01 18.81 8.74
N ASP A 24 5.45 19.86 9.43
CA ASP A 24 5.02 21.24 9.18
C ASP A 24 5.37 21.71 7.75
N LEU A 25 6.37 21.08 7.09
CA LEU A 25 6.74 21.39 5.71
C LEU A 25 5.72 20.86 4.69
N ALA A 26 4.76 20.06 5.11
CA ALA A 26 3.69 19.58 4.24
C ALA A 26 2.69 20.70 3.91
N ASP A 27 2.54 21.70 4.78
CA ASP A 27 1.61 22.81 4.61
C ASP A 27 1.92 23.63 3.35
N ALA A 28 0.93 23.81 2.48
CA ALA A 28 1.02 24.63 1.28
C ALA A 28 1.47 26.07 1.57
N ARG A 29 1.12 26.64 2.75
CA ARG A 29 1.57 27.98 3.19
C ARG A 29 3.09 28.03 3.43
N ALA A 30 3.69 26.89 3.78
CA ALA A 30 5.15 26.72 3.93
C ALA A 30 5.85 26.26 2.63
N GLY A 31 5.11 26.16 1.52
CA GLY A 31 5.62 25.66 0.23
C GLY A 31 5.50 24.15 0.04
N GLY A 32 4.84 23.45 0.97
CA GLY A 32 4.39 22.06 0.83
C GLY A 32 3.21 21.95 -0.15
N GLY A 33 2.44 20.87 -0.08
CA GLY A 33 1.27 20.66 -0.96
C GLY A 33 0.02 20.15 -0.26
N CYS A 34 0.04 20.05 1.06
CA CYS A 34 -1.12 19.72 1.87
C CYS A 34 -1.88 20.99 2.26
N TYR A 35 -3.21 20.93 2.17
CA TYR A 35 -4.09 22.04 2.45
C TYR A 35 -4.89 21.74 3.72
N PRO A 36 -4.39 22.17 4.90
CA PRO A 36 -5.06 21.90 6.17
C PRO A 36 -6.46 22.54 6.23
N THR A 37 -7.32 21.97 7.06
CA THR A 37 -8.66 22.50 7.34
C THR A 37 -8.71 23.18 8.71
N ALA A 38 -9.66 24.09 8.88
CA ALA A 38 -9.91 24.81 10.14
C ALA A 38 -10.43 23.86 11.24
N LEU A 39 -10.40 24.27 12.51
CA LEU A 39 -10.92 23.47 13.63
C LEU A 39 -12.43 23.21 13.54
N ALA A 40 -13.16 24.10 12.87
CA ALA A 40 -14.58 23.98 12.59
C ALA A 40 -14.82 24.08 11.07
N PRO A 41 -14.44 23.05 10.29
CA PRO A 41 -14.51 23.10 8.84
C PRO A 41 -15.97 23.11 8.37
N SER A 42 -16.22 23.83 7.29
CA SER A 42 -17.44 23.66 6.51
C SER A 42 -17.44 22.27 5.85
N VAL A 43 -18.62 21.82 5.43
CA VAL A 43 -18.77 20.52 4.76
C VAL A 43 -17.89 20.40 3.51
N LEU A 44 -17.72 21.50 2.75
CA LEU A 44 -16.89 21.46 1.54
C LEU A 44 -15.40 21.45 1.88
N ASP A 45 -14.99 22.03 3.01
CA ASP A 45 -13.59 22.05 3.43
C ASP A 45 -13.08 20.62 3.69
N MET A 46 -13.97 19.72 4.14
CA MET A 46 -13.65 18.30 4.34
C MET A 46 -13.29 17.57 3.03
N LEU A 47 -13.69 18.06 1.86
CA LEU A 47 -13.36 17.42 0.58
C LEU A 47 -11.85 17.37 0.34
N VAL A 48 -11.09 18.30 0.91
CA VAL A 48 -9.62 18.34 0.81
C VAL A 48 -8.97 17.25 1.65
N LEU A 49 -9.52 16.89 2.81
CA LEU A 49 -9.01 15.76 3.60
C LEU A 49 -9.29 14.42 2.93
N ILE A 50 -10.33 14.41 2.09
CA ILE A 50 -10.91 13.23 1.50
C ILE A 50 -10.28 12.95 0.12
N ASN A 51 -10.06 13.98 -0.71
CA ASN A 51 -9.12 13.95 -1.83
C ASN A 51 -7.96 14.90 -1.55
N PRO A 52 -6.91 14.42 -0.85
CA PRO A 52 -5.76 15.24 -0.48
C PRO A 52 -4.83 15.65 -1.61
N GLU A 53 -5.07 15.16 -2.84
CA GLU A 53 -4.21 15.39 -4.01
C GLU A 53 -2.75 14.90 -3.84
N TRP A 54 -2.47 14.19 -2.73
CA TRP A 54 -1.24 13.47 -2.39
C TRP A 54 0.05 14.17 -2.84
N ALA A 55 0.51 15.10 -2.02
CA ALA A 55 1.58 16.02 -2.35
C ALA A 55 3.00 15.43 -2.15
N PRO A 56 3.89 15.53 -3.14
CA PRO A 56 5.30 15.18 -2.96
C PRO A 56 5.98 15.98 -1.85
N ILE A 57 6.91 15.33 -1.14
CA ILE A 57 7.71 16.03 -0.12
C ILE A 57 8.61 17.11 -0.75
N VAL A 58 9.13 16.83 -1.94
CA VAL A 58 9.95 17.79 -2.69
C VAL A 58 9.10 18.41 -3.79
N ASN A 59 8.96 19.74 -3.76
CA ASN A 59 8.09 20.52 -4.64
C ASN A 59 6.62 20.08 -4.52
N GLY A 60 6.04 20.15 -3.31
CA GLY A 60 4.70 19.64 -3.02
C GLY A 60 3.57 20.22 -3.86
N GLN A 61 3.79 21.39 -4.46
CA GLN A 61 2.88 22.03 -5.41
C GLN A 61 2.91 21.41 -6.83
N THR A 62 3.61 20.29 -7.04
CA THR A 62 3.75 19.64 -8.34
C THR A 62 3.35 18.17 -8.28
N VAL A 63 2.66 17.69 -9.31
CA VAL A 63 2.28 16.27 -9.44
C VAL A 63 3.51 15.39 -9.67
N ASP A 64 4.40 15.84 -10.56
CA ASP A 64 5.58 15.09 -10.98
C ASP A 64 6.72 15.19 -9.97
N SER A 65 7.02 14.09 -9.30
CA SER A 65 8.19 13.97 -8.43
C SER A 65 9.22 12.98 -8.97
N ASP A 66 10.44 13.08 -8.47
CA ASP A 66 11.46 12.06 -8.70
C ASP A 66 11.28 10.93 -7.68
N PRO A 67 11.24 9.67 -8.11
CA PRO A 67 10.95 8.59 -7.20
C PRO A 67 12.12 8.33 -6.26
N VAL A 68 11.82 7.99 -5.01
CA VAL A 68 12.79 7.67 -3.96
C VAL A 68 12.81 6.16 -3.75
N LEU A 69 14.02 5.60 -3.57
CA LEU A 69 14.17 4.21 -3.14
C LEU A 69 14.21 4.19 -1.61
N VAL A 70 13.32 3.42 -1.02
CA VAL A 70 13.33 3.11 0.41
C VAL A 70 13.37 1.60 0.55
N SER A 71 14.09 1.12 1.56
CA SER A 71 14.11 -0.29 1.90
C SER A 71 14.09 -0.48 3.40
N GLY A 72 13.53 -1.60 3.84
CA GLY A 72 13.29 -1.85 5.25
C GLY A 72 12.76 -3.25 5.50
N THR A 73 12.37 -3.50 6.74
CA THR A 73 11.73 -4.73 7.18
C THR A 73 10.26 -4.44 7.46
N VAL A 74 9.38 -5.30 6.98
CA VAL A 74 7.94 -5.14 7.18
C VAL A 74 7.58 -5.52 8.61
N GLU A 75 7.01 -4.57 9.36
CA GLU A 75 6.54 -4.74 10.74
C GLU A 75 5.05 -5.08 10.79
N SER A 76 4.31 -4.68 9.76
CA SER A 76 2.87 -4.84 9.68
C SER A 76 2.44 -4.72 8.22
N MET A 77 1.35 -5.40 7.86
CA MET A 77 0.75 -5.32 6.55
C MET A 77 -0.73 -5.69 6.65
N HIS A 78 -1.57 -4.99 5.91
CA HIS A 78 -2.92 -5.44 5.58
C HIS A 78 -3.19 -5.25 4.08
N GLY A 79 -4.01 -6.13 3.51
CA GLY A 79 -4.53 -5.92 2.16
C GLY A 79 -5.77 -5.04 2.18
N GLN A 80 -6.74 -5.36 1.33
CA GLN A 80 -7.99 -4.60 1.22
C GLN A 80 -8.74 -4.62 2.56
N THR A 81 -8.97 -3.46 3.15
CA THR A 81 -9.77 -3.30 4.38
C THR A 81 -10.87 -2.25 4.26
N SER A 82 -11.17 -1.75 3.05
CA SER A 82 -12.03 -0.57 2.85
C SER A 82 -11.45 0.68 3.52
N GLY A 83 -12.21 1.78 3.52
CA GLY A 83 -11.92 2.98 4.31
C GLY A 83 -11.31 4.14 3.53
N ASP A 84 -10.62 3.87 2.42
CA ASP A 84 -10.09 4.93 1.55
C ASP A 84 -11.20 5.64 0.81
N PHE A 85 -10.95 6.91 0.45
CA PHE A 85 -11.95 7.68 -0.25
C PHE A 85 -12.22 7.12 -1.66
N PRO A 86 -13.46 6.71 -1.96
CA PRO A 86 -13.72 5.90 -3.14
C PRO A 86 -13.60 6.64 -4.46
N SER A 87 -13.89 7.94 -4.54
CA SER A 87 -13.90 8.62 -5.85
C SER A 87 -12.51 8.87 -6.43
N THR A 88 -11.47 8.58 -5.65
CA THR A 88 -10.06 8.70 -6.03
C THR A 88 -9.35 7.34 -6.05
N HIS A 89 -10.09 6.23 -5.89
CA HIS A 89 -9.54 4.87 -5.80
C HIS A 89 -10.42 3.87 -6.57
N LEU A 90 -9.83 2.86 -7.23
CA LEU A 90 -10.58 1.69 -7.73
C LEU A 90 -10.90 0.72 -6.62
N PHE A 91 -10.02 0.64 -5.63
CA PHE A 91 -10.14 -0.17 -4.41
C PHE A 91 -9.28 0.48 -3.32
N SER A 92 -9.42 0.00 -2.09
CA SER A 92 -8.52 0.43 -1.02
C SER A 92 -7.06 0.03 -1.25
N ASP A 93 -6.17 0.69 -0.54
CA ASP A 93 -4.74 0.42 -0.55
C ASP A 93 -4.37 -0.87 0.18
N VAL A 94 -3.30 -1.47 -0.32
CA VAL A 94 -2.49 -2.41 0.43
C VAL A 94 -1.46 -1.59 1.19
N VAL A 95 -1.55 -1.60 2.52
CA VAL A 95 -0.66 -0.83 3.37
C VAL A 95 0.38 -1.76 3.98
N MET A 96 1.64 -1.36 3.87
CA MET A 96 2.80 -2.08 4.39
C MET A 96 3.60 -1.14 5.29
N ASP A 97 3.59 -1.40 6.59
CA ASP A 97 4.40 -0.65 7.55
C ASP A 97 5.83 -1.16 7.50
N VAL A 98 6.74 -0.31 7.05
CA VAL A 98 8.14 -0.65 6.81
C VAL A 98 9.01 0.07 7.81
N ARG A 99 9.64 -0.68 8.72
CA ARG A 99 10.78 -0.16 9.48
C ARG A 99 11.97 0.01 8.55
N VAL A 100 12.30 1.25 8.25
CA VAL A 100 13.29 1.60 7.24
C VAL A 100 14.70 1.25 7.69
N ASP A 101 15.60 1.01 6.72
CA ASP A 101 17.02 0.96 7.04
C ASP A 101 17.51 2.30 7.59
N PRO A 102 18.56 2.29 8.44
CA PRO A 102 19.15 3.52 8.97
C PRO A 102 19.53 4.57 7.91
N GLU A 103 19.90 4.13 6.69
CA GLU A 103 20.23 5.02 5.57
C GLU A 103 19.03 5.77 4.98
N HIS A 104 17.81 5.39 5.36
CA HIS A 104 16.54 5.97 4.95
C HIS A 104 15.78 6.65 6.10
N ALA A 105 16.37 6.78 7.29
CA ALA A 105 15.72 7.44 8.43
C ALA A 105 15.26 8.87 8.10
N ASN A 106 15.98 9.57 7.21
CA ASN A 106 15.59 10.89 6.70
C ASN A 106 14.41 10.89 5.71
N LYS A 107 13.73 9.76 5.54
CA LYS A 107 12.52 9.63 4.73
C LYS A 107 11.26 9.59 5.57
N VAL A 108 11.41 9.41 6.88
CA VAL A 108 10.32 9.41 7.86
C VAL A 108 10.10 10.83 8.34
N ALA A 109 8.85 11.26 8.40
CA ALA A 109 8.45 12.56 8.91
C ALA A 109 8.22 12.52 10.42
N THR A 110 8.18 13.69 11.05
CA THR A 110 7.91 13.83 12.49
C THR A 110 6.50 13.39 12.89
N GLY A 111 5.58 13.30 11.93
CA GLY A 111 4.19 12.90 12.09
C GLY A 111 3.94 11.40 11.96
N ASN A 112 4.92 10.63 11.47
CA ASN A 112 4.81 9.18 11.45
C ASN A 112 4.73 8.64 12.90
N GLY A 113 3.73 7.79 13.17
CA GLY A 113 3.38 7.35 14.52
C GLY A 113 4.47 6.57 15.28
N GLU A 114 5.37 5.89 14.56
CA GLU A 114 6.57 5.26 15.14
C GLU A 114 7.85 5.80 14.47
N PRO A 115 8.94 6.03 15.26
CA PRO A 115 10.24 6.36 14.68
C PRO A 115 10.70 5.28 13.71
N ASP A 116 11.25 5.71 12.58
CA ASP A 116 11.79 4.86 11.53
C ASP A 116 10.78 3.95 10.82
N ILE A 117 9.46 4.14 11.02
CA ILE A 117 8.43 3.44 10.23
C ILE A 117 7.84 4.37 9.19
N ILE A 118 7.75 3.86 7.97
CA ILE A 118 7.07 4.52 6.85
C ILE A 118 6.05 3.56 6.24
N ALA A 119 4.89 4.06 5.84
CA ALA A 119 3.94 3.29 5.06
C ALA A 119 4.39 3.21 3.60
N PHE A 120 4.31 2.02 3.02
CA PHE A 120 4.20 1.85 1.57
C PHE A 120 2.74 1.52 1.29
N GLU A 121 2.12 2.31 0.41
CA GLU A 121 0.70 2.15 0.07
C GLU A 121 0.57 1.95 -1.42
N TRP A 122 -0.15 0.90 -1.83
CA TRP A 122 -0.43 0.66 -3.23
C TRP A 122 -1.77 -0.04 -3.39
N GLU A 123 -2.62 0.59 -4.20
CA GLU A 123 -3.96 0.15 -4.48
C GLU A 123 -4.12 -1.34 -4.85
N VAL A 124 -5.09 -1.99 -4.23
CA VAL A 124 -5.55 -3.32 -4.63
C VAL A 124 -6.01 -3.26 -6.10
N GLY A 125 -5.70 -4.30 -6.88
CA GLY A 125 -5.97 -4.28 -8.32
C GLY A 125 -4.88 -3.60 -9.15
N ALA A 126 -3.98 -2.81 -8.53
CA ALA A 126 -2.74 -2.31 -9.14
C ALA A 126 -1.50 -3.06 -8.65
N PHE A 127 -1.50 -3.51 -7.39
CA PHE A 127 -0.43 -4.30 -6.78
C PHE A 127 -0.86 -5.74 -6.50
N PRO A 128 -0.33 -6.74 -7.22
CA PRO A 128 -0.84 -8.10 -7.15
C PRO A 128 -0.45 -8.79 -5.84
N GLU A 129 -1.39 -9.59 -5.33
CA GLU A 129 -1.34 -10.17 -4.01
C GLU A 129 -0.18 -11.14 -3.77
N TRP A 130 0.28 -11.85 -4.80
CA TRP A 130 1.48 -12.70 -4.66
C TRP A 130 2.76 -11.91 -4.36
N ALA A 131 2.77 -10.60 -4.63
CA ALA A 131 3.90 -9.72 -4.38
C ALA A 131 3.79 -9.02 -3.02
N TRP A 132 2.64 -9.08 -2.33
CA TRP A 132 2.47 -8.48 -1.01
C TRP A 132 3.40 -9.13 0.02
N PRO A 133 4.02 -8.36 0.92
CA PRO A 133 4.92 -8.91 1.93
C PRO A 133 4.17 -9.53 3.11
N GLY A 134 4.85 -10.41 3.83
CA GLY A 134 4.50 -10.76 5.20
C GLY A 134 5.36 -10.03 6.23
N PHE A 135 4.94 -10.07 7.49
CA PHE A 135 5.74 -9.61 8.61
C PHE A 135 7.15 -10.23 8.60
N GLY A 136 8.16 -9.41 8.85
CA GLY A 136 9.58 -9.80 8.88
C GLY A 136 10.21 -9.98 7.52
N ASP A 137 9.45 -9.89 6.43
CA ASP A 137 10.03 -9.86 5.10
C ASP A 137 10.79 -8.55 4.89
N ARG A 138 11.85 -8.64 4.10
CA ARG A 138 12.62 -7.48 3.68
C ARG A 138 11.99 -6.91 2.42
N ILE A 139 11.78 -5.60 2.33
CA ILE A 139 11.16 -4.96 1.17
C ILE A 139 12.02 -3.82 0.64
N TYR A 140 11.99 -3.65 -0.68
CA TYR A 140 12.48 -2.47 -1.39
C TYR A 140 11.31 -1.85 -2.14
N GLY A 141 11.05 -0.57 -1.93
CA GLY A 141 10.03 0.22 -2.62
C GLY A 141 10.68 1.39 -3.34
N LEU A 142 10.36 1.54 -4.61
CA LEU A 142 10.73 2.70 -5.41
C LEU A 142 9.44 3.35 -5.91
N GLY A 143 9.19 4.59 -5.47
CA GLY A 143 7.92 5.26 -5.70
C GLY A 143 7.96 6.75 -5.45
N ARG A 144 6.78 7.37 -5.51
CA ARG A 144 6.60 8.76 -5.07
C ARG A 144 6.81 8.80 -3.56
N HIS A 145 7.48 9.84 -3.07
CA HIS A 145 7.66 10.09 -1.64
C HIS A 145 6.85 11.33 -1.30
N ILE A 146 5.77 11.13 -0.57
CA ILE A 146 4.72 12.14 -0.37
C ILE A 146 4.44 12.34 1.12
N PHE A 147 3.72 13.41 1.43
CA PHE A 147 2.97 13.51 2.68
C PHE A 147 1.55 12.99 2.44
N ASP A 148 1.03 12.22 3.40
CA ASP A 148 -0.37 11.86 3.44
C ASP A 148 -1.18 13.08 3.93
N CYS A 149 -1.69 13.88 2.98
CA CYS A 149 -2.43 15.09 3.34
C CYS A 149 -3.86 14.82 3.87
N GLY A 150 -4.33 13.57 3.84
CA GLY A 150 -5.65 13.21 4.37
C GLY A 150 -5.68 13.16 5.90
N HIS A 151 -4.51 12.97 6.53
CA HIS A 151 -4.35 12.81 7.97
C HIS A 151 -3.42 13.90 8.55
N PRO A 152 -3.93 15.15 8.69
CA PRO A 152 -3.11 16.28 9.15
C PRO A 152 -2.68 16.20 10.60
N ASP A 153 -3.42 15.47 11.46
CA ASP A 153 -3.16 15.27 12.89
C ASP A 153 -2.64 16.53 13.61
N ALA A 154 -3.30 17.66 13.33
CA ALA A 154 -2.83 18.97 13.75
C ALA A 154 -2.89 19.12 15.28
N THR A 155 -1.79 19.60 15.85
CA THR A 155 -1.75 20.13 17.21
C THR A 155 -2.05 21.62 17.15
N ALA A 156 -3.15 22.03 17.76
CA ALA A 156 -3.59 23.42 17.74
C ALA A 156 -2.58 24.37 18.43
N GLY A 157 -2.35 25.51 17.80
CA GLY A 157 -1.65 26.66 18.36
C GLY A 157 -2.60 27.60 19.11
N HIS A 158 -2.29 28.89 19.10
CA HIS A 158 -3.08 29.94 19.72
C HIS A 158 -3.12 31.21 18.88
N CYS A 159 -4.20 31.98 18.99
CA CYS A 159 -4.32 33.24 18.29
C CYS A 159 -3.39 34.31 18.87
N SER A 160 -2.77 35.12 18.01
CA SER A 160 -1.70 36.05 18.36
C SER A 160 -2.07 37.13 19.39
N VAL A 161 -3.35 37.49 19.55
CA VAL A 161 -3.83 38.43 20.58
C VAL A 161 -4.72 37.74 21.60
N THR A 162 -5.67 36.95 21.14
CA THR A 162 -6.57 36.14 21.97
C THR A 162 -5.95 34.78 22.28
N THR A 163 -4.82 34.79 22.99
CA THR A 163 -3.97 33.60 23.22
C THR A 163 -4.65 32.43 23.95
N ALA A 164 -5.86 32.60 24.47
CA ALA A 164 -6.68 31.52 25.02
C ALA A 164 -7.51 30.78 23.96
N THR A 165 -7.63 31.33 22.75
CA THR A 165 -8.34 30.75 21.61
C THR A 165 -7.38 29.83 20.85
N ALA A 166 -7.74 28.55 20.75
CA ALA A 166 -7.00 27.58 19.95
C ALA A 166 -7.25 27.79 18.45
N CYS A 167 -6.25 27.51 17.63
CA CYS A 167 -6.33 27.64 16.18
C CYS A 167 -5.44 26.61 15.48
N VAL A 168 -5.76 26.29 14.23
CA VAL A 168 -4.86 25.61 13.29
C VAL A 168 -4.59 26.51 12.09
N LEU A 169 -5.55 27.36 11.73
CA LEU A 169 -5.44 28.33 10.66
C LEU A 169 -5.88 29.72 11.13
N ASP A 170 -5.44 30.77 10.43
CA ASP A 170 -5.86 32.15 10.71
C ASP A 170 -7.39 32.35 10.78
N PRO A 171 -8.23 31.69 9.95
CA PRO A 171 -9.68 31.77 10.06
C PRO A 171 -10.29 31.23 11.36
N ASP A 172 -9.55 30.43 12.14
CA ASP A 172 -9.98 30.04 13.49
C ASP A 172 -9.89 31.20 14.50
N CYS A 173 -9.15 32.26 14.15
CA CYS A 173 -8.90 33.41 15.00
C CYS A 173 -9.84 34.59 14.71
N PRO A 174 -10.04 35.50 15.68
CA PRO A 174 -10.74 36.75 15.44
C PRO A 174 -10.09 37.57 14.31
N ALA A 175 -10.92 38.34 13.60
CA ALA A 175 -10.47 39.09 12.44
C ALA A 175 -9.27 40.00 12.75
N GLY A 176 -8.17 39.81 12.01
CA GLY A 176 -6.93 40.56 12.15
C GLY A 176 -5.87 39.88 13.04
N GLU A 177 -6.17 38.72 13.61
CA GLU A 177 -5.21 37.86 14.30
C GLU A 177 -4.70 36.75 13.37
N THR A 178 -3.57 36.15 13.75
CA THR A 178 -2.95 35.01 13.05
C THR A 178 -2.84 33.84 14.02
N CYS A 179 -2.86 32.63 13.48
CA CYS A 179 -2.56 31.46 14.27
C CYS A 179 -1.04 31.34 14.50
N GLU A 180 -0.64 31.05 15.73
CA GLU A 180 0.76 30.89 16.11
C GLU A 180 0.99 29.60 16.91
N GLY A 181 2.04 28.87 16.55
CA GLY A 181 2.51 27.70 17.28
C GLY A 181 1.70 26.43 17.02
N GLU A 182 0.92 26.41 15.94
CA GLU A 182 0.35 25.20 15.39
C GLU A 182 1.44 24.27 14.84
N HIS A 183 1.19 22.96 14.92
CA HIS A 183 2.04 21.95 14.33
C HIS A 183 1.19 20.90 13.62
N PHE A 184 1.70 20.37 12.52
CA PHE A 184 1.04 19.32 11.75
C PHE A 184 1.71 17.96 11.97
N GLY A 185 0.89 16.92 11.95
CA GLY A 185 1.27 15.53 12.13
C GLY A 185 1.26 14.70 10.84
N TYR A 186 1.31 15.34 9.66
CA TYR A 186 1.33 14.62 8.38
C TYR A 186 2.41 13.53 8.34
N SER A 187 2.00 12.30 8.07
CA SER A 187 2.92 11.19 7.84
C SER A 187 3.58 11.32 6.47
N SER A 188 4.85 10.94 6.36
CA SER A 188 5.44 10.66 5.05
C SER A 188 5.22 9.21 4.66
N GLU A 189 5.16 8.95 3.36
CA GLU A 189 4.94 7.62 2.81
C GLU A 189 5.52 7.43 1.41
N ILE A 190 5.67 6.16 1.00
CA ILE A 190 5.87 5.83 -0.41
C ILE A 190 4.54 5.43 -1.02
N HIS A 191 3.90 6.35 -1.74
CA HIS A 191 2.55 6.16 -2.25
C HIS A 191 2.33 6.80 -3.66
N PRO A 192 2.08 5.99 -4.70
CA PRO A 192 2.36 4.55 -4.75
C PRO A 192 3.85 4.29 -5.04
N PRO A 193 4.39 3.15 -4.54
CA PRO A 193 5.48 2.49 -5.21
C PRO A 193 5.11 2.21 -6.67
N HIS A 194 6.09 2.28 -7.57
CA HIS A 194 5.95 1.75 -8.93
C HIS A 194 6.88 0.57 -9.20
N ALA A 195 7.75 0.26 -8.23
CA ALA A 195 8.56 -0.94 -8.23
C ALA A 195 8.76 -1.43 -6.80
N THR A 196 8.47 -2.71 -6.56
CA THR A 196 8.67 -3.38 -5.28
C THR A 196 9.48 -4.66 -5.47
N ALA A 197 10.31 -4.99 -4.47
CA ALA A 197 10.93 -6.30 -4.34
C ALA A 197 10.79 -6.77 -2.89
N VAL A 198 9.98 -7.81 -2.69
CA VAL A 198 9.79 -8.47 -1.39
C VAL A 198 10.67 -9.69 -1.30
N ILE A 199 11.53 -9.71 -0.30
CA ILE A 199 12.58 -10.69 -0.06
C ILE A 199 12.21 -11.56 1.14
N ARG A 200 11.85 -12.81 0.85
CA ARG A 200 11.43 -13.83 1.82
C ARG A 200 12.59 -14.78 2.11
N GLN A 201 13.05 -14.77 3.35
CA GLN A 201 14.14 -15.65 3.83
C GLN A 201 13.59 -16.84 4.62
N GLY A 202 14.45 -17.84 4.88
CA GLY A 202 14.05 -19.04 5.64
C GLY A 202 13.07 -19.94 4.87
N ARG A 203 13.07 -19.87 3.54
CA ARG A 203 12.22 -20.68 2.66
C ARG A 203 13.04 -21.71 1.90
N GLY A 204 12.33 -22.60 1.19
CA GLY A 204 12.91 -23.55 0.26
C GLY A 204 12.38 -23.37 -1.15
N ALA A 205 13.21 -23.68 -2.14
CA ALA A 205 12.80 -23.65 -3.53
C ALA A 205 13.59 -24.61 -4.41
N VAL A 206 13.04 -24.94 -5.57
CA VAL A 206 13.68 -25.79 -6.58
C VAL A 206 14.52 -24.94 -7.55
N LEU A 207 15.84 -24.94 -7.37
CA LEU A 207 16.78 -24.11 -8.14
C LEU A 207 17.16 -24.68 -9.53
N SER A 208 16.59 -25.81 -9.96
CA SER A 208 16.89 -26.48 -11.23
C SER A 208 15.61 -26.83 -11.99
N LYS A 209 15.67 -26.81 -13.33
CA LYS A 209 14.54 -27.24 -14.20
C LYS A 209 14.42 -28.76 -14.33
N LYS A 210 15.36 -29.54 -13.80
CA LYS A 210 15.32 -31.00 -13.88
C LYS A 210 14.15 -31.53 -13.05
N ALA A 211 13.37 -32.46 -13.59
CA ALA A 211 12.22 -33.05 -12.88
C ALA A 211 12.59 -33.71 -11.54
N SER A 212 13.81 -34.27 -11.43
CA SER A 212 14.34 -34.87 -10.20
C SER A 212 14.99 -33.89 -9.22
N ALA A 213 14.92 -32.58 -9.49
CA ALA A 213 15.54 -31.59 -8.62
C ALA A 213 14.77 -31.48 -7.30
N LYS A 214 15.49 -31.67 -6.19
CA LYS A 214 14.96 -31.47 -4.85
C LYS A 214 14.93 -29.99 -4.45
N PRO A 215 13.99 -29.57 -3.60
CA PRO A 215 14.02 -28.25 -2.99
C PRO A 215 15.24 -28.12 -2.08
N VAL A 216 15.81 -26.92 -2.01
CA VAL A 216 16.94 -26.56 -1.15
C VAL A 216 16.63 -25.23 -0.45
N PRO A 217 17.31 -24.90 0.68
CA PRO A 217 17.20 -23.58 1.28
C PRO A 217 17.45 -22.49 0.23
N ALA A 218 16.52 -21.54 0.15
CA ALA A 218 16.52 -20.49 -0.83
C ALA A 218 15.92 -19.20 -0.27
N THR A 219 16.40 -18.08 -0.77
CA THR A 219 15.72 -16.80 -0.63
C THR A 219 14.82 -16.62 -1.85
N ILE A 220 13.58 -16.21 -1.61
CA ILE A 220 12.60 -15.89 -2.64
C ILE A 220 12.49 -14.38 -2.72
N ALA A 221 12.55 -13.81 -3.92
CA ALA A 221 12.30 -12.40 -4.16
C ALA A 221 11.16 -12.25 -5.16
N ASP A 222 10.02 -11.73 -4.71
CA ASP A 222 8.89 -11.38 -5.57
C ASP A 222 9.02 -9.93 -5.99
N VAL A 223 9.04 -9.71 -7.31
CA VAL A 223 9.38 -8.42 -7.90
C VAL A 223 8.27 -7.99 -8.82
N TRP A 224 7.73 -6.81 -8.55
CA TRP A 224 6.67 -6.18 -9.31
C TRP A 224 7.09 -4.77 -9.71
N VAL A 225 6.90 -4.42 -10.98
CA VAL A 225 7.12 -3.08 -11.52
C VAL A 225 5.98 -2.77 -12.46
N SER A 226 5.24 -1.72 -12.17
CA SER A 226 4.10 -1.26 -12.96
C SER A 226 4.04 0.26 -12.92
N GLY A 227 3.62 0.87 -14.03
CA GLY A 227 3.30 2.30 -14.05
C GLY A 227 1.92 2.59 -13.46
N PHE A 228 1.05 1.60 -13.44
CA PHE A 228 -0.30 1.73 -12.92
C PHE A 228 -0.28 1.67 -11.39
N GLY A 229 -0.58 2.81 -10.77
CA GLY A 229 -0.50 3.01 -9.33
C GLY A 229 -1.84 3.01 -8.61
N GLY A 230 -2.96 2.83 -9.31
CA GLY A 230 -4.26 3.24 -8.79
C GLY A 230 -4.47 4.75 -8.94
N GLY A 231 -5.45 5.31 -8.24
CA GLY A 231 -5.80 6.73 -8.36
C GLY A 231 -4.76 7.65 -7.75
N ALA A 232 -4.12 7.28 -6.63
CA ALA A 232 -2.93 7.99 -6.11
C ALA A 232 -1.70 7.93 -7.06
N GLY A 233 -1.78 7.12 -8.12
CA GLY A 233 -0.80 7.05 -9.20
C GLY A 233 -1.22 7.72 -10.50
N ASP A 234 -2.40 8.34 -10.58
CA ASP A 234 -2.96 8.93 -11.79
C ASP A 234 -2.93 10.46 -11.75
N ARG A 235 -2.49 11.08 -12.85
CA ARG A 235 -2.34 12.53 -12.95
C ARG A 235 -3.65 13.27 -12.79
N CYS A 236 -4.75 12.71 -13.29
CA CYS A 236 -6.05 13.37 -13.23
C CYS A 236 -6.50 13.56 -11.78
N VAL A 237 -6.27 12.56 -10.92
CA VAL A 237 -6.63 12.59 -9.50
C VAL A 237 -5.68 13.49 -8.70
N LEU A 238 -4.39 13.43 -9.00
CA LEU A 238 -3.34 14.20 -8.31
C LEU A 238 -3.30 15.69 -8.68
N ALA A 239 -4.00 16.11 -9.71
CA ALA A 239 -3.96 17.48 -10.19
C ALA A 239 -4.68 18.42 -9.22
N HIS A 240 -3.93 19.41 -8.71
CA HIS A 240 -4.46 20.39 -7.76
C HIS A 240 -5.69 21.14 -8.29
N GLN A 241 -6.76 21.15 -7.49
CA GLN A 241 -7.99 21.88 -7.76
C GLN A 241 -7.92 23.31 -7.20
N PRO A 242 -8.42 24.33 -7.94
CA PRO A 242 -8.33 25.73 -7.51
C PRO A 242 -9.24 26.07 -6.33
N SER A 243 -10.13 25.15 -5.93
CA SER A 243 -11.00 25.26 -4.76
C SER A 243 -11.46 23.88 -4.31
N GLU A 244 -11.93 23.79 -3.06
CA GLU A 244 -12.46 22.58 -2.44
C GLU A 244 -13.68 22.05 -3.22
N ALA A 245 -14.53 22.96 -3.72
CA ALA A 245 -15.66 22.60 -4.57
C ALA A 245 -15.24 22.00 -5.93
N GLY A 246 -14.03 22.29 -6.41
CA GLY A 246 -13.48 21.70 -7.63
C GLY A 246 -13.35 20.18 -7.54
N GLN A 247 -13.14 19.64 -6.33
CA GLN A 247 -13.03 18.20 -6.07
C GLN A 247 -14.28 17.42 -6.52
N LEU A 248 -15.47 18.04 -6.49
CA LEU A 248 -16.74 17.42 -6.91
C LEU A 248 -16.84 17.14 -8.41
N THR A 249 -15.95 17.76 -9.20
CA THR A 249 -15.98 17.66 -10.66
C THR A 249 -14.90 16.75 -11.25
N ILE A 250 -14.12 16.10 -10.39
CA ILE A 250 -13.08 15.17 -10.81
C ILE A 250 -13.73 13.94 -11.45
N ASP A 251 -13.42 13.72 -12.71
CA ASP A 251 -13.85 12.57 -13.50
C ASP A 251 -12.64 11.95 -14.21
N CYS A 252 -12.01 11.00 -13.53
CA CYS A 252 -10.77 10.35 -13.96
C CYS A 252 -10.98 8.92 -14.44
N TRP A 253 -12.23 8.45 -14.55
CA TRP A 253 -12.52 7.04 -14.75
C TRP A 253 -12.81 6.71 -16.23
N PRO A 254 -12.20 5.66 -16.81
CA PRO A 254 -11.15 4.82 -16.22
C PRO A 254 -9.79 5.54 -16.15
N LEU A 255 -9.01 5.25 -15.10
CA LEU A 255 -7.66 5.81 -14.91
C LEU A 255 -6.76 5.46 -16.11
N ALA A 256 -6.02 6.45 -16.60
CA ALA A 256 -5.30 6.35 -17.87
C ALA A 256 -3.99 7.16 -17.93
N GLU A 257 -3.68 7.98 -16.93
CA GLU A 257 -2.55 8.91 -16.93
C GLU A 257 -1.56 8.64 -15.79
N PRO A 258 -0.87 7.47 -15.78
CA PRO A 258 0.06 7.13 -14.72
C PRO A 258 1.22 8.13 -14.63
N VAL A 259 1.50 8.64 -13.42
CA VAL A 259 2.61 9.57 -13.16
C VAL A 259 3.95 8.85 -12.94
N ALA A 260 3.92 7.54 -12.77
CA ALA A 260 5.09 6.72 -12.50
C ALA A 260 6.11 6.75 -13.66
N LYS A 261 7.29 7.31 -13.40
CA LYS A 261 8.41 7.38 -14.36
C LYS A 261 9.18 6.06 -14.47
N ILE A 262 8.51 4.95 -14.77
CA ILE A 262 9.11 3.60 -14.68
C ILE A 262 10.32 3.40 -15.60
N ASN A 263 10.46 4.15 -16.70
CA ASN A 263 11.61 4.07 -17.60
C ASN A 263 12.71 5.10 -17.34
N ALA A 264 12.57 5.97 -16.32
CA ALA A 264 13.59 6.98 -15.99
C ALA A 264 14.83 6.37 -15.33
N LYS A 265 14.68 5.27 -14.58
CA LYS A 265 15.80 4.58 -13.93
C LYS A 265 15.57 3.08 -13.80
N ASP A 266 16.66 2.34 -13.66
CA ASP A 266 16.61 0.91 -13.37
C ASP A 266 16.33 0.70 -11.87
N PHE A 267 15.56 -0.34 -11.52
CA PHE A 267 15.30 -0.72 -10.13
C PHE A 267 16.32 -1.76 -9.67
N THR A 268 17.09 -1.47 -8.61
CA THR A 268 18.13 -2.36 -8.09
C THR A 268 17.90 -2.67 -6.62
N PHE A 269 18.07 -3.93 -6.25
CA PHE A 269 17.91 -4.43 -4.89
C PHE A 269 18.87 -5.60 -4.62
N THR A 270 18.98 -5.99 -3.35
CA THR A 270 19.85 -7.08 -2.92
C THR A 270 19.03 -8.28 -2.48
N VAL A 271 19.45 -9.47 -2.90
CA VAL A 271 18.87 -10.75 -2.48
C VAL A 271 19.94 -11.51 -1.70
N PRO A 272 19.89 -11.56 -0.36
CA PRO A 272 20.82 -12.35 0.43
C PRO A 272 20.68 -13.82 0.08
N LEU A 273 21.79 -14.54 -0.03
CA LEU A 273 21.75 -15.99 -0.15
C LEU A 273 21.58 -16.60 1.25
N PRO A 274 20.90 -17.75 1.38
CA PRO A 274 20.92 -18.52 2.62
C PRO A 274 22.37 -18.86 3.04
N PRO A 275 22.61 -19.20 4.32
CA PRO A 275 23.90 -19.72 4.76
C PRO A 275 24.37 -20.86 3.85
N LYS A 276 25.65 -20.82 3.45
CA LYS A 276 26.20 -21.80 2.51
C LYS A 276 26.37 -23.15 3.22
N PRO A 277 25.70 -24.23 2.78
CA PRO A 277 25.94 -25.55 3.37
C PRO A 277 27.35 -26.06 3.09
N ALA A 278 27.89 -26.88 3.99
CA ALA A 278 29.20 -27.51 3.81
C ALA A 278 29.20 -28.37 2.53
N GLY A 279 30.24 -28.22 1.70
CA GLY A 279 30.34 -28.95 0.43
C GLY A 279 29.37 -28.49 -0.68
N ALA A 280 28.52 -27.49 -0.42
CA ALA A 280 27.60 -26.97 -1.44
C ALA A 280 28.36 -26.30 -2.59
N GLY A 281 27.77 -26.41 -3.78
CA GLY A 281 28.34 -25.91 -5.03
C GLY A 281 28.33 -24.38 -5.15
N LYS A 282 28.38 -23.89 -6.38
CA LYS A 282 28.22 -22.45 -6.69
C LYS A 282 26.77 -22.02 -6.46
N PRO A 283 26.52 -20.73 -6.14
CA PRO A 283 25.15 -20.25 -6.00
C PRO A 283 24.42 -20.34 -7.34
N ARG A 284 23.12 -20.63 -7.27
CA ARG A 284 22.20 -20.73 -8.41
C ARG A 284 20.96 -19.90 -8.12
N TRP A 285 20.38 -19.40 -9.19
CA TRP A 285 19.09 -18.73 -9.15
C TRP A 285 18.26 -19.06 -10.38
N ARG A 286 16.96 -18.83 -10.26
CA ARG A 286 16.00 -18.91 -11.36
C ARG A 286 15.01 -17.76 -11.24
N VAL A 287 14.61 -17.24 -12.39
CA VAL A 287 13.45 -16.37 -12.51
C VAL A 287 12.30 -17.26 -12.96
N LEU A 288 11.23 -17.27 -12.17
CA LEU A 288 9.99 -17.98 -12.41
C LEU A 288 8.94 -16.95 -12.86
N PRO A 289 7.93 -17.38 -13.63
CA PRO A 289 6.76 -16.54 -13.84
C PRO A 289 6.15 -16.14 -12.48
N PRO A 290 5.45 -15.00 -12.41
CA PRO A 290 4.72 -14.64 -11.21
C PRO A 290 3.72 -15.75 -10.88
N PRO A 291 3.44 -16.00 -9.59
CA PRO A 291 2.32 -16.83 -9.21
C PRO A 291 0.99 -16.27 -9.77
N PRO A 292 -0.08 -17.10 -9.85
CA PRO A 292 -1.40 -16.61 -10.23
C PRO A 292 -1.83 -15.42 -9.37
N SER A 293 -2.57 -14.48 -9.97
CA SER A 293 -3.14 -13.30 -9.31
C SER A 293 -4.58 -13.13 -9.78
N ASN A 294 -5.41 -12.60 -8.91
CA ASN A 294 -6.78 -12.22 -9.24
C ASN A 294 -6.88 -10.79 -9.83
N ASP A 295 -5.77 -10.06 -9.90
CA ASP A 295 -5.76 -8.69 -10.39
C ASP A 295 -5.72 -8.64 -11.93
N ALA A 296 -6.72 -8.00 -12.53
CA ALA A 296 -6.91 -7.90 -13.97
C ALA A 296 -5.75 -7.16 -14.69
N THR A 297 -4.97 -6.37 -13.96
CA THR A 297 -3.87 -5.54 -14.49
C THR A 297 -2.52 -6.25 -14.55
N ALA A 298 -2.45 -7.54 -14.21
CA ALA A 298 -1.23 -8.35 -14.13
C ALA A 298 -0.44 -8.46 -15.47
N VAL A 299 0.21 -7.39 -15.94
CA VAL A 299 1.12 -7.24 -17.12
C VAL A 299 0.78 -8.12 -18.34
N ASN A 300 -0.50 -8.43 -18.56
CA ASN A 300 -0.89 -9.33 -19.63
C ASN A 300 -0.80 -8.57 -20.96
N GLY A 301 0.30 -8.81 -21.70
CA GLY A 301 0.56 -8.24 -23.02
C GLY A 301 1.67 -7.17 -23.08
N GLY A 302 2.26 -6.80 -21.94
CA GLY A 302 3.31 -5.77 -21.88
C GLY A 302 4.70 -6.20 -22.36
N ARG A 303 5.60 -5.23 -22.55
CA ARG A 303 7.03 -5.48 -22.80
C ARG A 303 7.74 -5.68 -21.45
N THR A 304 7.91 -6.92 -21.02
CA THR A 304 8.60 -7.25 -19.77
C THR A 304 10.07 -6.84 -19.80
N ALA A 305 10.54 -6.18 -18.73
CA ALA A 305 11.94 -5.82 -18.56
C ALA A 305 12.87 -7.04 -18.41
N ARG A 306 14.17 -6.84 -18.67
CA ARG A 306 15.19 -7.86 -18.41
C ARG A 306 15.78 -7.71 -17.01
N LEU A 307 16.10 -8.83 -16.37
CA LEU A 307 16.89 -8.82 -15.14
C LEU A 307 18.40 -8.93 -15.45
N LYS A 308 19.21 -8.15 -14.74
CA LYS A 308 20.65 -8.35 -14.60
C LYS A 308 20.94 -8.81 -13.18
N VAL A 309 21.71 -9.88 -13.03
CA VAL A 309 22.09 -10.42 -11.71
C VAL A 309 23.61 -10.43 -11.59
N LYS A 310 24.13 -9.79 -10.54
CA LYS A 310 25.55 -9.76 -10.19
C LYS A 310 25.77 -10.43 -8.84
N LYS A 311 26.69 -11.38 -8.79
CA LYS A 311 27.05 -12.07 -7.55
C LYS A 311 27.92 -11.15 -6.68
N ARG A 312 27.58 -11.04 -5.39
CA ARG A 312 28.37 -10.37 -4.35
C ARG A 312 28.76 -11.41 -3.31
N MET A 313 29.91 -12.06 -3.52
CA MET A 313 30.36 -13.20 -2.70
C MET A 313 31.37 -12.81 -1.61
N GLN A 314 31.78 -11.55 -1.58
CA GLN A 314 32.70 -10.99 -0.58
C GLN A 314 31.88 -10.25 0.48
N GLY A 315 32.28 -10.35 1.75
CA GLY A 315 31.53 -9.82 2.91
C GLY A 315 31.02 -10.92 3.84
N SER A 316 30.29 -10.53 4.89
CA SER A 316 29.73 -11.45 5.90
C SER A 316 28.55 -12.26 5.37
N THR A 317 27.76 -11.71 4.45
CA THR A 317 26.58 -12.37 3.87
C THR A 317 26.65 -12.36 2.34
N PRO A 318 26.91 -13.51 1.69
CA PRO A 318 26.87 -13.61 0.23
C PRO A 318 25.49 -13.22 -0.31
N SER A 319 25.44 -12.47 -1.40
CA SER A 319 24.18 -11.98 -1.97
C SER A 319 24.21 -11.88 -3.50
N LEU A 320 23.04 -11.63 -4.07
CA LEU A 320 22.86 -11.26 -5.47
C LEU A 320 22.39 -9.81 -5.53
N GLU A 321 23.10 -8.97 -6.25
CA GLU A 321 22.62 -7.65 -6.66
C GLU A 321 21.80 -7.85 -7.94
N VAL A 322 20.51 -7.55 -7.87
CA VAL A 322 19.55 -7.75 -8.95
C VAL A 322 19.10 -6.38 -9.45
N THR A 323 19.13 -6.18 -10.77
CA THR A 323 18.65 -4.97 -11.41
C THR A 323 17.59 -5.30 -12.45
N VAL A 324 16.39 -4.73 -12.30
CA VAL A 324 15.34 -4.68 -13.32
C VAL A 324 15.67 -3.56 -14.32
N LYS A 325 15.95 -3.94 -15.57
CA LYS A 325 16.40 -3.02 -16.62
C LYS A 325 15.22 -2.34 -17.30
N MET A 326 14.73 -1.27 -16.69
CA MET A 326 13.63 -0.46 -17.22
C MET A 326 14.06 0.62 -18.21
N THR A 327 15.33 1.03 -18.20
CA THR A 327 15.86 2.09 -19.09
C THR A 327 16.27 1.58 -20.48
N LYS A 328 16.27 0.26 -20.68
CA LYS A 328 16.79 -0.37 -21.90
C LYS A 328 15.69 -0.99 -22.72
N LYS A 329 15.68 -0.70 -24.03
CA LYS A 329 14.71 -1.28 -24.96
C LYS A 329 14.74 -2.81 -24.96
N VAL A 330 13.56 -3.41 -25.00
CA VAL A 330 13.32 -4.85 -25.18
C VAL A 330 12.33 -4.99 -26.34
N LYS A 331 12.67 -5.84 -27.33
CA LYS A 331 11.83 -6.07 -28.53
C LYS A 331 11.37 -4.75 -29.21
N GLY A 332 12.30 -3.80 -29.40
CA GLY A 332 12.06 -2.57 -30.17
C GLY A 332 11.57 -1.35 -29.39
N GLY A 333 11.21 -1.47 -28.11
CA GLY A 333 10.93 -0.28 -27.29
C GLY A 333 11.06 -0.49 -25.79
N LEU A 334 10.75 0.54 -25.00
CA LEU A 334 11.00 0.52 -23.56
C LEU A 334 10.05 -0.45 -22.83
N PRO A 335 10.51 -1.11 -21.75
CA PRO A 335 9.67 -1.99 -20.95
C PRO A 335 8.45 -1.28 -20.37
N THR A 336 7.32 -1.97 -20.29
CA THR A 336 6.10 -1.46 -19.66
C THR A 336 5.94 -1.96 -18.22
N GLY A 337 6.86 -2.80 -17.73
CA GLY A 337 6.83 -3.33 -16.38
C GLY A 337 7.69 -4.60 -16.21
N PHE A 338 7.60 -5.19 -15.03
CA PHE A 338 8.19 -6.48 -14.70
C PHE A 338 7.33 -7.21 -13.66
N ALA A 339 7.18 -8.52 -13.84
CA ALA A 339 6.51 -9.38 -12.88
C ALA A 339 7.27 -10.70 -12.83
N GLY A 340 7.69 -11.13 -11.64
CA GLY A 340 8.28 -12.45 -11.50
C GLY A 340 8.86 -12.75 -10.14
N ARG A 341 9.07 -14.04 -9.91
CA ARG A 341 9.64 -14.60 -8.69
C ARG A 341 11.07 -15.06 -8.95
N LEU A 342 12.05 -14.44 -8.30
CA LEU A 342 13.42 -14.93 -8.27
C LEU A 342 13.61 -15.86 -7.08
N VAL A 343 14.13 -17.06 -7.33
CA VAL A 343 14.57 -17.98 -6.26
C VAL A 343 16.08 -18.13 -6.31
N ALA A 344 16.76 -17.99 -5.17
CA ALA A 344 18.22 -17.99 -5.12
C ALA A 344 18.76 -18.76 -3.91
N GLY A 345 19.78 -19.59 -4.12
CA GLY A 345 20.40 -20.36 -3.06
C GLY A 345 21.60 -21.18 -3.53
N TRP A 346 21.93 -22.21 -2.77
CA TRP A 346 23.07 -23.10 -3.03
C TRP A 346 22.58 -24.45 -3.53
N ILE A 347 23.27 -25.02 -4.53
CA ILE A 347 23.02 -26.42 -4.89
C ILE A 347 23.60 -27.29 -3.78
N ASP A 348 22.70 -27.89 -3.02
CA ASP A 348 23.00 -28.83 -1.95
C ASP A 348 22.25 -30.14 -2.21
N LYS A 349 22.99 -31.25 -2.25
CA LYS A 349 22.44 -32.59 -2.45
C LYS A 349 21.93 -33.23 -1.16
N HIS A 350 22.34 -32.68 0.00
CA HIS A 350 22.03 -33.16 1.33
C HIS A 350 20.89 -32.37 1.98
N ALA A 351 20.41 -31.31 1.33
CA ALA A 351 19.26 -30.55 1.80
C ALA A 351 18.05 -31.47 2.00
N SER A 352 17.47 -31.39 3.19
CA SER A 352 16.24 -32.07 3.56
C SER A 352 15.24 -31.01 4.00
N LEU A 353 14.26 -30.74 3.15
CA LEU A 353 13.16 -29.83 3.46
C LEU A 353 11.85 -30.61 3.48
N THR A 354 10.98 -30.26 4.42
CA THR A 354 9.61 -30.77 4.49
C THR A 354 8.75 -29.99 3.52
N HIS A 355 8.07 -30.70 2.62
CA HIS A 355 7.05 -30.09 1.77
C HIS A 355 5.73 -30.07 2.54
N VAL A 356 5.22 -28.87 2.79
CA VAL A 356 3.94 -28.63 3.42
C VAL A 356 3.02 -28.00 2.39
N ARG A 357 1.88 -28.64 2.13
CA ARG A 357 0.82 -28.07 1.31
C ARG A 357 -0.27 -27.51 2.21
N VAL A 358 -0.52 -26.22 2.09
CA VAL A 358 -1.64 -25.55 2.74
C VAL A 358 -2.76 -25.42 1.73
N THR A 359 -3.98 -25.81 2.10
CA THR A 359 -5.17 -25.66 1.27
C THR A 359 -6.26 -25.01 2.09
N VAL A 360 -6.80 -23.90 1.60
CA VAL A 360 -8.06 -23.34 2.12
C VAL A 360 -9.17 -23.88 1.25
N SER A 361 -9.98 -24.77 1.82
CA SER A 361 -11.07 -25.46 1.10
C SER A 361 -12.41 -24.74 1.20
N ALA A 362 -12.61 -23.90 2.21
CA ALA A 362 -13.79 -23.07 2.37
C ALA A 362 -13.56 -21.93 3.37
N ILE A 363 -14.43 -20.93 3.31
CA ILE A 363 -14.64 -19.92 4.34
C ILE A 363 -16.00 -20.24 4.98
N LEU A 364 -16.02 -20.45 6.30
CA LEU A 364 -17.26 -20.54 7.08
C LEU A 364 -17.57 -19.15 7.63
N VAL A 365 -18.77 -18.65 7.35
CA VAL A 365 -19.24 -17.38 7.86
C VAL A 365 -20.18 -17.66 9.02
N GLU A 366 -19.74 -17.41 10.26
CA GLU A 366 -20.58 -17.59 11.44
C GLU A 366 -21.55 -16.42 11.66
N ASN A 367 -21.10 -15.22 11.28
CA ASN A 367 -21.86 -13.98 11.33
C ASN A 367 -21.49 -13.16 10.08
N ASP A 368 -22.45 -12.76 9.27
CA ASP A 368 -22.25 -12.01 8.02
C ASP A 368 -21.84 -10.55 8.23
N LEU A 369 -21.90 -10.07 9.48
CA LEU A 369 -21.59 -8.70 9.91
C LEU A 369 -22.37 -7.63 9.14
N MET A 370 -23.47 -8.00 8.48
CA MET A 370 -24.33 -7.06 7.78
C MET A 370 -25.08 -6.20 8.80
N ARG A 371 -25.08 -4.89 8.58
CA ARG A 371 -25.89 -4.00 9.41
C ARG A 371 -27.36 -4.26 9.15
N ALA A 372 -28.08 -4.64 10.21
CA ALA A 372 -29.55 -4.71 10.18
C ALA A 372 -30.19 -3.35 9.87
N THR A 373 -29.50 -2.24 10.18
CA THR A 373 -29.89 -0.87 9.79
C THR A 373 -28.76 -0.25 8.97
N PRO A 374 -28.96 0.00 7.68
CA PRO A 374 -27.96 0.63 6.82
C PRO A 374 -27.54 1.99 7.35
N VAL A 375 -26.26 2.35 7.14
CA VAL A 375 -25.76 3.71 7.40
C VAL A 375 -26.58 4.73 6.61
N VAL A 376 -26.83 4.41 5.33
CA VAL A 376 -27.55 5.26 4.38
C VAL A 376 -28.77 4.52 3.84
N PRO A 377 -29.89 4.49 4.61
CA PRO A 377 -31.11 3.82 4.16
C PRO A 377 -31.63 4.48 2.89
N ARG A 378 -32.21 3.66 2.00
CA ARG A 378 -32.74 4.12 0.72
C ARG A 378 -34.11 4.79 0.93
N THR A 379 -34.14 6.12 0.87
CA THR A 379 -35.33 6.94 1.14
C THR A 379 -35.39 8.15 0.23
N CYS A 380 -36.59 8.72 0.09
CA CYS A 380 -36.80 9.94 -0.68
C CYS A 380 -36.04 11.14 -0.11
N SER A 381 -35.68 12.08 -0.98
CA SER A 381 -34.75 13.17 -0.66
C SER A 381 -35.20 14.11 0.47
N THR A 382 -36.52 14.27 0.68
CA THR A 382 -37.05 15.16 1.72
C THR A 382 -37.90 14.45 2.77
N ALA A 383 -38.31 13.22 2.49
CA ALA A 383 -39.05 12.38 3.40
C ALA A 383 -38.30 11.06 3.66
N ASP A 384 -38.27 10.61 4.92
CA ASP A 384 -37.73 9.29 5.31
C ASP A 384 -38.59 8.10 4.83
N THR A 385 -39.37 8.29 3.76
CA THR A 385 -40.16 7.25 3.12
C THR A 385 -39.22 6.33 2.36
N PRO A 386 -39.23 5.01 2.63
CA PRO A 386 -38.44 4.04 1.88
C PRO A 386 -38.77 4.09 0.38
N CYS A 387 -37.75 3.94 -0.47
CA CYS A 387 -37.90 3.94 -1.92
C CYS A 387 -36.94 2.93 -2.56
N ALA A 388 -37.28 2.41 -3.73
CA ALA A 388 -36.37 1.66 -4.58
C ALA A 388 -35.93 2.50 -5.79
N THR A 389 -36.82 3.32 -6.32
CA THR A 389 -36.61 4.19 -7.47
C THR A 389 -37.22 5.57 -7.22
N ASP A 390 -36.85 6.56 -8.02
CA ASP A 390 -37.46 7.90 -7.98
C ASP A 390 -38.98 7.89 -8.15
N GLY A 391 -39.52 6.88 -8.84
CA GLY A 391 -40.97 6.72 -9.04
C GLY A 391 -41.74 6.36 -7.76
N ASP A 392 -41.04 5.89 -6.71
CA ASP A 392 -41.64 5.63 -5.40
C ASP A 392 -41.75 6.91 -4.55
N CYS A 393 -41.12 8.00 -4.99
CA CYS A 393 -41.06 9.26 -4.28
C CYS A 393 -42.08 10.29 -4.79
N PRO A 394 -42.47 11.27 -3.94
CA PRO A 394 -43.29 12.39 -4.38
C PRO A 394 -42.68 13.13 -5.57
N ALA A 395 -43.52 13.76 -6.38
CA ALA A 395 -43.08 14.45 -7.59
C ALA A 395 -42.04 15.53 -7.27
N GLY A 396 -40.85 15.43 -7.88
CA GLY A 396 -39.73 16.36 -7.67
C GLY A 396 -38.73 15.89 -6.61
N GLU A 397 -38.94 14.74 -5.99
CA GLU A 397 -37.97 14.09 -5.10
C GLU A 397 -37.20 12.98 -5.82
N SER A 398 -36.00 12.70 -5.30
CA SER A 398 -35.14 11.60 -5.75
C SER A 398 -34.99 10.55 -4.66
N CYS A 399 -34.80 9.31 -5.07
CA CYS A 399 -34.55 8.19 -4.18
C CYS A 399 -33.05 8.04 -3.94
N PHE A 400 -32.59 8.40 -2.74
CA PHE A 400 -31.17 8.37 -2.39
C PHE A 400 -30.85 7.28 -1.37
N GLY A 401 -29.62 6.76 -1.43
CA GLY A 401 -29.07 5.83 -0.44
C GLY A 401 -28.80 4.43 -1.01
N GLU A 402 -28.01 3.66 -0.28
CA GLU A 402 -27.56 2.33 -0.72
C GLU A 402 -28.44 1.20 -0.18
N GLY A 403 -29.03 1.37 1.00
CA GLY A 403 -29.62 0.25 1.73
C GLY A 403 -28.54 -0.70 2.27
N PRO A 404 -28.87 -1.95 2.63
CA PRO A 404 -27.88 -2.93 3.08
C PRO A 404 -26.91 -3.26 1.95
N VAL A 405 -25.61 -3.18 2.22
CA VAL A 405 -24.58 -3.64 1.28
C VAL A 405 -24.20 -5.06 1.65
N GLU A 406 -24.37 -5.97 0.68
CA GLU A 406 -24.02 -7.37 0.86
C GLU A 406 -22.60 -7.66 0.39
N GLY A 407 -21.97 -8.64 1.03
CA GLY A 407 -20.73 -9.24 0.55
C GLY A 407 -19.51 -8.92 1.39
N TRP A 408 -18.49 -9.76 1.21
CA TRP A 408 -17.22 -9.72 1.93
C TRP A 408 -16.06 -9.56 0.95
N ALA A 409 -14.99 -8.95 1.42
CA ALA A 409 -13.66 -9.14 0.85
C ALA A 409 -12.83 -9.94 1.85
N ALA A 410 -12.08 -10.93 1.37
CA ALA A 410 -11.32 -11.83 2.22
C ALA A 410 -10.01 -12.23 1.56
N GLN A 411 -8.98 -12.45 2.37
CA GLN A 411 -7.64 -12.80 1.90
C GLN A 411 -6.86 -13.60 2.94
N SER A 412 -5.85 -14.32 2.47
CA SER A 412 -5.00 -15.13 3.33
C SER A 412 -3.60 -15.27 2.76
N ALA A 413 -2.63 -15.51 3.64
CA ALA A 413 -1.27 -15.87 3.28
C ALA A 413 -0.81 -17.12 4.02
N ALA A 414 0.01 -17.90 3.31
CA ALA A 414 0.94 -18.82 3.94
C ALA A 414 2.35 -18.22 3.84
N ASN A 415 2.99 -17.96 4.98
CA ASN A 415 4.38 -17.51 5.07
C ASN A 415 4.68 -16.23 4.26
N GLY A 416 3.73 -15.30 4.19
CA GLY A 416 3.83 -14.03 3.45
C GLY A 416 3.56 -14.15 1.95
N GLU A 417 3.03 -15.29 1.48
CA GLU A 417 2.53 -15.43 0.11
C GLU A 417 1.01 -15.21 0.09
N TRP A 418 0.57 -13.98 -0.17
CA TRP A 418 -0.86 -13.64 -0.10
C TRP A 418 -1.67 -14.11 -1.31
N ARG A 419 -2.96 -14.34 -1.06
CA ARG A 419 -4.03 -14.64 -2.00
C ARG A 419 -5.30 -13.93 -1.54
N ARG A 420 -5.97 -13.25 -2.47
CA ARG A 420 -7.35 -12.82 -2.26
C ARG A 420 -8.29 -13.97 -2.59
N PHE A 421 -9.35 -14.12 -1.82
CA PHE A 421 -10.44 -15.01 -2.17
C PHE A 421 -11.40 -14.25 -3.08
N ILE A 422 -11.81 -14.90 -4.18
CA ILE A 422 -12.71 -14.32 -5.17
C ILE A 422 -13.81 -15.33 -5.49
N GLY A 423 -14.96 -14.83 -5.94
CA GLY A 423 -16.07 -15.65 -6.40
C GLY A 423 -17.41 -15.01 -6.03
N ALA A 424 -18.43 -15.25 -6.86
CA ALA A 424 -19.76 -14.63 -6.70
C ALA A 424 -20.42 -14.90 -5.33
N ALA A 425 -20.03 -15.99 -4.65
CA ALA A 425 -20.53 -16.30 -3.31
C ALA A 425 -19.95 -15.38 -2.21
N LEU A 426 -18.88 -14.62 -2.48
CA LEU A 426 -18.41 -13.57 -1.57
C LEU A 426 -19.16 -12.25 -1.79
N ASP A 427 -19.88 -12.08 -2.91
CA ASP A 427 -20.66 -10.86 -3.16
C ASP A 427 -22.01 -10.86 -2.43
N ARG A 428 -22.45 -12.03 -1.93
CA ARG A 428 -23.64 -12.20 -1.09
C ARG A 428 -23.36 -13.28 -0.07
N VAL A 429 -23.27 -12.88 1.18
CA VAL A 429 -22.88 -13.74 2.29
C VAL A 429 -24.00 -13.71 3.31
N GLY A 430 -24.35 -14.85 3.89
CA GLY A 430 -25.27 -14.94 5.03
C GLY A 430 -24.68 -15.74 6.19
N ASP A 431 -25.33 -15.59 7.35
CA ASP A 431 -25.03 -16.40 8.53
C ASP A 431 -25.08 -17.90 8.24
N GLY A 432 -23.99 -18.61 8.54
CA GLY A 432 -23.83 -20.05 8.37
C GLY A 432 -23.34 -20.47 6.98
N ASP A 433 -23.07 -19.54 6.07
CA ASP A 433 -22.60 -19.87 4.73
C ASP A 433 -21.23 -20.57 4.75
N VAL A 434 -21.08 -21.54 3.84
CA VAL A 434 -19.83 -22.25 3.59
C VAL A 434 -19.41 -21.98 2.15
N ILE A 435 -18.52 -21.01 1.98
CA ILE A 435 -18.07 -20.55 0.67
C ILE A 435 -16.86 -21.38 0.25
N ALA A 436 -17.06 -22.26 -0.72
CA ALA A 436 -15.99 -23.14 -1.21
C ALA A 436 -14.81 -22.34 -1.77
N GLN A 437 -13.60 -22.80 -1.44
CA GLN A 437 -12.33 -22.26 -1.90
C GLN A 437 -11.42 -23.41 -2.37
N SER A 438 -10.45 -23.11 -3.20
CA SER A 438 -9.46 -24.10 -3.66
C SER A 438 -8.05 -23.54 -3.69
N THR A 439 -7.78 -22.56 -2.83
CA THR A 439 -6.51 -21.84 -2.80
C THR A 439 -5.46 -22.69 -2.11
N THR A 440 -4.32 -22.88 -2.78
CA THR A 440 -3.24 -23.73 -2.28
C THR A 440 -1.89 -23.03 -2.28
N TRP A 441 -1.08 -23.32 -1.27
CA TRP A 441 0.33 -22.94 -1.20
C TRP A 441 1.20 -24.17 -0.99
N ASP A 442 2.31 -24.23 -1.71
CA ASP A 442 3.35 -25.23 -1.51
C ASP A 442 4.55 -24.59 -0.82
N GLN A 443 4.75 -24.93 0.46
CA GLN A 443 5.82 -24.41 1.30
C GLN A 443 6.90 -25.49 1.48
N TYR A 444 8.17 -25.10 1.40
CA TYR A 444 9.30 -25.99 1.66
C TYR A 444 10.07 -25.48 2.87
N LEU A 445 9.93 -26.16 3.99
CA LEU A 445 10.42 -25.71 5.29
C LEU A 445 11.63 -26.55 5.74
N ALA A 446 12.57 -25.89 6.41
CA ALA A 446 13.64 -26.59 7.13
C ALA A 446 13.06 -27.32 8.35
N SER A 447 13.85 -28.17 9.01
CA SER A 447 13.41 -28.92 10.19
C SER A 447 13.00 -28.04 11.38
N ASP A 448 13.50 -26.81 11.43
CA ASP A 448 13.17 -25.75 12.40
C ASP A 448 12.32 -24.62 11.77
N GLY A 449 11.88 -24.81 10.53
CA GLY A 449 11.14 -23.82 9.77
C GLY A 449 9.67 -23.81 10.16
N LYS A 450 9.11 -22.62 10.37
CA LYS A 450 7.73 -22.45 10.79
C LYS A 450 6.79 -22.19 9.61
N LEU A 451 5.54 -22.60 9.76
CA LEU A 451 4.43 -22.19 8.89
C LEU A 451 3.60 -21.13 9.61
N ARG A 452 3.63 -19.89 9.13
CA ARG A 452 2.71 -18.83 9.56
C ARG A 452 1.54 -18.75 8.58
N ILE A 453 0.32 -18.80 9.10
CA ILE A 453 -0.91 -18.53 8.35
C ILE A 453 -1.48 -17.21 8.83
N GLN A 454 -1.74 -16.32 7.88
CA GLN A 454 -2.41 -15.05 8.12
C GLN A 454 -3.71 -15.04 7.31
N ALA A 455 -4.76 -14.45 7.86
CA ALA A 455 -5.99 -14.21 7.13
C ALA A 455 -6.73 -13.03 7.75
N ASP A 456 -7.41 -12.28 6.91
CA ASP A 456 -8.32 -11.22 7.31
C ASP A 456 -9.47 -11.14 6.29
N ALA A 457 -10.56 -10.53 6.73
CA ALA A 457 -11.72 -10.27 5.93
C ALA A 457 -12.51 -9.09 6.51
N TYR A 458 -13.36 -8.51 5.68
CA TYR A 458 -14.29 -7.49 6.10
C TYR A 458 -15.63 -7.61 5.37
N ALA A 459 -16.71 -7.21 6.04
CA ALA A 459 -18.01 -7.03 5.40
C ALA A 459 -18.10 -5.65 4.75
N LYS A 460 -18.49 -5.61 3.47
CA LYS A 460 -18.61 -4.39 2.69
C LYS A 460 -19.68 -3.48 3.30
N ASP A 461 -19.48 -2.16 3.18
CA ASP A 461 -20.44 -1.13 3.56
C ASP A 461 -20.69 -0.19 2.37
N CYS A 462 -21.51 0.85 2.56
CA CYS A 462 -21.88 1.80 1.51
C CYS A 462 -20.68 2.45 0.80
N ILE A 463 -19.53 2.60 1.47
CA ILE A 463 -18.34 3.20 0.86
C ILE A 463 -17.77 2.29 -0.24
N ASP A 464 -17.92 0.98 -0.10
CA ASP A 464 -17.41 0.00 -1.06
C ASP A 464 -18.17 0.01 -2.40
N THR A 465 -19.36 0.63 -2.45
CA THR A 465 -20.15 0.75 -3.69
C THR A 465 -19.75 1.94 -4.55
N ALA A 466 -18.95 2.85 -4.01
CA ALA A 466 -18.54 4.07 -4.70
C ALA A 466 -17.15 3.98 -5.35
N TYR A 467 -16.36 2.93 -5.07
CA TYR A 467 -15.01 2.78 -5.63
C TYR A 467 -15.03 2.64 -7.16
N GLY A 468 -14.07 3.26 -7.83
CA GLY A 468 -13.91 3.17 -9.29
C GLY A 468 -14.90 4.02 -10.09
N HIS A 469 -15.58 4.97 -9.43
CA HIS A 469 -16.58 5.86 -10.00
C HIS A 469 -16.30 7.32 -9.62
N PRO A 470 -16.68 8.31 -10.46
CA PRO A 470 -16.46 9.72 -10.14
C PRO A 470 -17.35 10.15 -8.97
N LEU A 471 -16.90 11.14 -8.20
CA LEU A 471 -17.63 11.61 -7.01
C LEU A 471 -19.04 12.10 -7.36
N SER A 472 -19.20 12.68 -8.55
CA SER A 472 -20.48 13.14 -9.09
C SER A 472 -21.51 12.02 -9.24
N GLU A 473 -21.09 10.80 -9.56
CA GLU A 473 -21.96 9.63 -9.62
C GLU A 473 -22.43 9.24 -8.20
N GLY A 474 -21.50 9.19 -7.24
CA GLY A 474 -21.82 8.97 -5.83
C GLY A 474 -22.77 10.02 -5.26
N VAL A 475 -22.57 11.31 -5.58
CA VAL A 475 -23.48 12.40 -5.18
C VAL A 475 -24.85 12.27 -5.84
N THR A 476 -24.91 11.84 -7.11
CA THR A 476 -26.18 11.60 -7.81
C THR A 476 -26.96 10.43 -7.18
N HIS A 477 -26.25 9.42 -6.68
CA HIS A 477 -26.85 8.21 -6.13
C HIS A 477 -27.20 8.32 -4.63
N LEU A 478 -26.35 8.96 -3.83
CA LEU A 478 -26.51 9.09 -2.38
C LEU A 478 -27.06 10.46 -1.98
N GLY A 479 -26.95 11.48 -2.82
CA GLY A 479 -27.11 12.87 -2.39
C GLY A 479 -25.99 13.32 -1.45
N LEU A 480 -25.86 14.63 -1.23
CA LEU A 480 -24.75 15.18 -0.44
C LEU A 480 -24.79 14.71 1.03
N VAL A 481 -25.95 14.76 1.67
CA VAL A 481 -26.09 14.43 3.10
C VAL A 481 -25.78 12.97 3.37
N LYS A 482 -26.39 12.04 2.61
CA LYS A 482 -26.12 10.62 2.82
C LYS A 482 -24.73 10.24 2.31
N GLY A 483 -24.20 10.89 1.28
CA GLY A 483 -22.81 10.75 0.87
C GLY A 483 -21.85 11.01 2.04
N ILE A 484 -22.02 12.14 2.75
CA ILE A 484 -21.21 12.46 3.94
C ILE A 484 -21.38 11.43 5.05
N LEU A 485 -22.60 10.97 5.31
CA LEU A 485 -22.85 9.91 6.30
C LEU A 485 -22.16 8.61 5.92
N CYS A 486 -22.17 8.26 4.63
CA CYS A 486 -21.52 7.06 4.13
C CYS A 486 -20.01 7.13 4.31
N LEU A 487 -19.40 8.27 3.98
CA LEU A 487 -17.96 8.50 4.17
C LEU A 487 -17.58 8.54 5.65
N GLY A 488 -18.35 9.24 6.47
CA GLY A 488 -18.09 9.41 7.90
C GLY A 488 -18.40 8.18 8.75
N ALA A 489 -19.15 7.20 8.22
CA ALA A 489 -19.38 5.94 8.90
C ALA A 489 -18.16 5.01 8.94
N GLY A 490 -17.10 5.39 8.20
CA GLY A 490 -15.69 5.03 8.44
C GLY A 490 -15.45 3.60 8.90
N THR A 491 -14.90 2.80 8.00
CA THR A 491 -14.52 1.37 8.12
C THR A 491 -15.62 0.36 7.81
N SER A 492 -15.26 -0.55 6.91
CA SER A 492 -15.87 -1.86 6.82
C SER A 492 -15.83 -2.58 8.16
N HIS A 493 -16.74 -3.52 8.38
CA HIS A 493 -16.75 -4.30 9.62
C HIS A 493 -15.71 -5.41 9.54
N PRO A 494 -14.57 -5.33 10.27
CA PRO A 494 -13.56 -6.36 10.19
C PRO A 494 -14.11 -7.66 10.79
N ALA A 495 -13.96 -8.77 10.06
CA ALA A 495 -14.26 -10.10 10.56
C ALA A 495 -13.20 -10.62 11.56
N GLY A 496 -12.18 -9.81 11.83
CA GLY A 496 -11.02 -10.13 12.65
C GLY A 496 -9.81 -10.57 11.83
N LYS A 497 -8.71 -10.86 12.54
CA LYS A 497 -7.46 -11.31 11.95
C LYS A 497 -7.06 -12.65 12.56
N ILE A 498 -6.63 -13.58 11.72
CA ILE A 498 -6.00 -14.83 12.12
C ILE A 498 -4.50 -14.67 11.88
N ASP A 499 -3.69 -14.98 12.89
CA ASP A 499 -2.24 -15.07 12.76
C ASP A 499 -1.72 -16.21 13.62
N VAL A 500 -1.45 -17.35 12.98
CA VAL A 500 -1.07 -18.59 13.67
C VAL A 500 0.22 -19.11 13.10
N THR A 501 1.14 -19.49 13.98
CA THR A 501 2.42 -20.08 13.60
C THR A 501 2.52 -21.53 14.09
N TYR A 502 2.68 -22.46 13.14
CA TYR A 502 2.92 -23.88 13.39
C TYR A 502 4.44 -24.17 13.34
N PRO A 503 4.96 -25.00 14.26
CA PRO A 503 6.37 -25.38 14.30
C PRO A 503 6.77 -26.34 13.16
#